data_AF-A0A3D5IYE1-F1
#
_entry.id   AF-A0A3D5IYE1-F1
#
_cell.length_a   1.000
_cell.length_b   1.000
_cell.length_c   1.000
_cell.angle_alpha   90.00
_cell.angle_beta   90.00
_cell.angle_gamma   90.00
#
_symmetry.space_group_name_H-M   'P 1'
#
loop_
_entity.id
_entity.type
_entity.pdbx_description
1 polymer ?
#
loop_
_entity_poly.entity_id
_entity_poly.type
_entity_poly.pdbx_seq_one_letter_code
_entity_poly.pdbx_strand_id
1 'polypeptide(L)'
;QADNNTTDIFLNTGNKIAAFETLKKFQEKLPKFFIRIHNSYIVNSQQINRINFGKSKISLHANFETVNLPFSRKYKDSVKFFNDHMISVQFATILN
;
A
#
# COMPACT_ATOMS: atom_id res chain seq x y z
N GLN A 1 -2.43 -8.71 -3.73
CA GLN A 1 -3.09 -8.45 -5.02
C GLN A 1 -4.33 -9.30 -5.09
N ALA A 2 -5.48 -8.74 -5.48
CA ALA A 2 -6.67 -9.57 -5.71
C ALA A 2 -6.54 -10.33 -7.04
N ASP A 3 -6.92 -11.60 -7.02
CA ASP A 3 -7.11 -12.45 -8.19
C ASP A 3 -8.41 -13.25 -8.01
N ASN A 4 -9.50 -12.75 -8.60
CA ASN A 4 -10.85 -13.28 -8.43
C ASN A 4 -11.24 -13.44 -6.95
N ASN A 5 -11.46 -14.69 -6.50
CA ASN A 5 -11.83 -15.03 -5.13
C ASN A 5 -10.62 -15.27 -4.22
N THR A 6 -9.41 -15.05 -4.73
CA THR A 6 -8.16 -15.23 -4.01
C THR A 6 -7.40 -13.92 -3.87
N THR A 7 -6.46 -13.89 -2.93
CA THR A 7 -5.52 -12.80 -2.73
C THR A 7 -4.11 -13.35 -2.67
N ASP A 8 -3.25 -12.85 -3.54
CA ASP A 8 -1.82 -13.04 -3.45
C ASP A 8 -1.20 -12.06 -2.46
N ILE A 9 -0.52 -12.59 -1.44
CA ILE A 9 0.24 -11.84 -0.46
C ILE A 9 1.72 -11.92 -0.86
N PHE A 10 2.33 -10.75 -1.10
CA PHE A 10 3.74 -10.63 -1.42
C PHE A 10 4.50 -10.25 -0.16
N LEU A 11 5.49 -11.07 0.22
CA LEU A 11 6.33 -10.84 1.39
C LEU A 11 7.59 -10.07 1.00
N ASN A 12 8.17 -9.34 1.95
CA ASN A 12 9.44 -8.63 1.76
C ASN A 12 10.63 -9.56 1.49
N THR A 13 10.50 -10.85 1.81
CA THR A 13 11.44 -11.93 1.48
C THR A 13 11.40 -12.38 0.02
N GLY A 14 10.51 -11.81 -0.80
CA GLY A 14 10.28 -12.21 -2.19
C GLY A 14 9.29 -13.37 -2.36
N ASN A 15 8.87 -14.01 -1.26
CA ASN A 15 7.89 -15.10 -1.29
C ASN A 15 6.48 -14.60 -1.58
N LYS A 16 5.68 -15.43 -2.28
CA LYS A 16 4.26 -15.21 -2.53
C LYS A 16 3.43 -16.28 -1.81
N ILE A 17 2.39 -15.86 -1.10
CA ILE A 17 1.39 -16.74 -0.47
C ILE A 17 0.03 -16.48 -1.12
N ALA A 18 -0.63 -17.51 -1.63
CA ALA A 18 -2.00 -17.42 -2.11
C ALA A 18 -2.98 -17.71 -0.96
N ALA A 19 -3.97 -16.84 -0.77
CA ALA A 19 -5.02 -17.00 0.23
C ALA A 19 -6.41 -16.98 -0.40
N PHE A 20 -7.29 -17.88 0.03
CA PHE A 20 -8.70 -17.93 -0.39
C PHE A 20 -9.58 -16.95 0.40
N GLU A 21 -9.11 -15.71 0.56
CA GLU A 21 -9.87 -14.60 1.14
C GLU A 21 -9.76 -13.37 0.26
N THR A 22 -10.78 -12.51 0.30
CA THR A 22 -10.82 -11.28 -0.49
C THR A 22 -10.00 -10.18 0.17
N LEU A 23 -9.55 -9.20 -0.63
CA LEU A 23 -8.90 -8.00 -0.09
C LEU A 23 -9.75 -7.24 0.93
N LYS A 24 -11.08 -7.30 0.83
CA LYS A 24 -11.95 -6.66 1.82
C LYS A 24 -11.78 -7.30 3.20
N LYS A 25 -11.76 -8.64 3.27
CA LYS A 25 -11.49 -9.36 4.53
C LYS A 25 -10.10 -9.06 5.07
N PHE A 26 -9.08 -9.02 4.20
CA PHE A 26 -7.73 -8.62 4.61
C PHE A 26 -7.68 -7.19 5.15
N GLN A 27 -8.37 -6.24 4.51
CA GLN A 27 -8.42 -4.85 4.96
C GLN A 27 -8.91 -4.71 6.40
N GLU A 28 -9.85 -5.55 6.83
CA GLU A 28 -10.40 -5.55 8.18
C GLU A 28 -9.44 -6.16 9.22
N LYS A 29 -8.59 -7.10 8.80
CA LYS A 29 -7.64 -7.83 9.66
C LYS A 29 -6.25 -7.18 9.74
N LEU A 30 -5.86 -6.42 8.72
CA LEU A 30 -4.52 -5.87 8.61
C LEU A 30 -4.32 -4.66 9.55
N PRO A 31 -3.11 -4.47 10.08
CA PRO A 31 -2.76 -3.28 10.85
C PRO A 31 -3.01 -1.97 10.11
N LYS A 32 -3.16 -0.86 10.85
CA LYS A 32 -3.45 0.48 10.29
C LYS A 32 -2.40 1.01 9.30
N PHE A 33 -1.18 0.48 9.33
CA PHE A 33 -0.14 0.82 8.36
C PHE A 33 -0.30 0.07 7.03
N PHE A 34 -1.33 -0.77 6.87
CA PHE A 34 -1.74 -1.24 5.56
C PHE A 34 -2.83 -0.33 4.99
N ILE A 35 -2.61 0.18 3.79
CA ILE A 35 -3.55 1.09 3.13
C ILE A 35 -4.07 0.47 1.84
N ARG A 36 -5.37 0.61 1.61
CA ARG A 36 -5.99 0.19 0.34
C ARG A 36 -5.88 1.31 -0.68
N ILE A 37 -5.24 1.00 -1.81
CA ILE A 37 -4.92 1.99 -2.86
C ILE A 37 -5.65 1.68 -4.18
N HIS A 38 -6.15 0.46 -4.33
CA HIS A 38 -6.88 0.02 -5.51
C HIS A 38 -7.94 -1.01 -5.10
N ASN A 39 -8.85 -1.34 -6.02
CA ASN A 39 -9.74 -2.48 -5.82
C ASN A 39 -8.95 -3.79 -5.69
N SER A 40 -7.75 -3.84 -6.29
CA SER A 40 -6.86 -5.01 -6.40
C SER A 40 -5.60 -4.92 -5.54
N TYR A 41 -5.37 -3.82 -4.80
CA TYR A 41 -4.14 -3.61 -4.06
C TYR A 41 -4.38 -3.00 -2.67
N ILE A 42 -3.81 -3.68 -1.67
CA ILE A 42 -3.52 -3.16 -0.33
C ILE A 42 -1.99 -3.22 -0.20
N VAL A 43 -1.38 -2.17 0.33
CA VAL A 43 0.07 -2.05 0.44
C VAL A 43 0.48 -1.75 1.87
N ASN A 44 1.64 -2.27 2.29
CA ASN A 44 2.28 -1.84 3.52
C ASN A 44 2.86 -0.43 3.31
N SER A 45 2.33 0.55 4.03
CA SER A 45 2.72 1.94 3.87
C SER A 45 4.13 2.24 4.33
N GLN A 46 4.68 1.43 5.25
CA GLN A 46 6.05 1.56 5.71
C GLN A 46 7.08 1.23 4.62
N GLN A 47 6.64 0.59 3.53
CA GLN A 47 7.48 0.28 2.37
C GLN A 47 7.31 1.27 1.22
N ILE A 48 6.45 2.29 1.38
CA ILE A 48 6.27 3.33 0.35
C ILE A 48 7.52 4.20 0.30
N ASN A 49 8.16 4.22 -0.86
CA ASN A 49 9.26 5.13 -1.17
C ASN A 49 8.74 6.41 -1.84
N ARG A 50 7.75 6.30 -2.73
CA ARG A 50 7.25 7.45 -3.49
C ARG A 50 5.76 7.34 -3.81
N ILE A 51 5.07 8.47 -3.76
CA ILE A 51 3.72 8.64 -4.29
C ILE A 51 3.75 9.65 -5.43
N ASN A 52 3.25 9.27 -6.60
CA ASN A 52 3.10 10.14 -7.76
C ASN A 52 1.62 10.35 -8.07
N PHE A 53 1.08 11.49 -7.64
CA PHE A 53 -0.33 11.83 -7.85
C PHE A 53 -0.69 12.15 -9.31
N GLY A 54 0.24 12.71 -10.08
CA GLY A 54 0.03 12.99 -11.50
C GLY A 54 -0.13 11.71 -12.34
N LYS A 55 0.61 10.66 -11.98
CA LYS A 55 0.56 9.35 -12.65
C LYS A 55 -0.31 8.31 -11.92
N SER A 56 -0.95 8.70 -10.83
CA SER A 56 -1.70 7.80 -9.93
C SER A 56 -0.95 6.51 -9.58
N LYS A 57 0.32 6.63 -9.18
CA LYS A 57 1.24 5.50 -8.95
C LYS A 57 1.92 5.60 -7.58
N ILE A 58 2.07 4.47 -6.91
CA ILE A 58 2.87 4.28 -5.69
C ILE A 58 4.06 3.38 -6.02
N SER A 59 5.24 3.76 -5.53
CA SER A 59 6.46 2.96 -5.63
C SER A 59 6.80 2.42 -4.24
N LEU A 60 6.94 1.10 -4.14
CA LEU A 60 7.33 0.37 -2.93
C LEU A 60 8.75 -0.15 -3.08
N HIS A 61 9.49 -0.22 -1.99
CA HIS A 61 10.76 -0.96 -1.93
C HIS A 61 10.55 -2.30 -1.22
N ALA A 62 10.76 -3.41 -1.94
CA ALA A 62 10.61 -4.76 -1.41
C ALA A 62 11.67 -5.67 -2.04
N ASN A 63 12.32 -6.50 -1.24
CA ASN A 63 13.35 -7.44 -1.70
C ASN A 63 14.42 -6.82 -2.63
N PHE A 64 14.96 -5.65 -2.26
CA PHE A 64 15.93 -4.87 -3.07
C PHE A 64 15.42 -4.41 -4.46
N GLU A 65 14.12 -4.56 -4.72
CA GLU A 65 13.47 -4.15 -5.95
C GLU A 65 12.47 -3.01 -5.71
N THR A 66 12.24 -2.22 -6.77
CA THR A 66 11.21 -1.19 -6.78
C THR A 66 9.95 -1.70 -7.48
N VAL A 67 8.88 -1.91 -6.71
CA VAL A 67 7.57 -2.32 -7.24
C VAL A 67 6.71 -1.09 -7.45
N ASN A 68 6.11 -0.97 -8.64
CA ASN A 68 5.28 0.17 -9.00
C ASN A 68 3.81 -0.26 -9.16
N LEU A 69 2.93 0.27 -8.31
CA LEU A 69 1.50 -0.09 -8.28
C LEU A 69 0.62 1.12 -8.59
N PRO A 70 -0.44 0.96 -9.41
CA PRO A 70 -1.42 2.02 -9.62
C PRO A 70 -2.34 2.15 -8.41
N PHE A 71 -2.77 3.36 -8.12
CA PHE A 71 -3.93 3.62 -7.27
C PHE A 71 -5.08 4.18 -8.11
N SER A 72 -6.33 3.89 -7.73
CA SER A 72 -7.49 4.35 -8.53
C SER A 72 -8.05 5.68 -8.01
N ARG A 73 -8.85 6.35 -8.84
CA ARG A 73 -9.54 7.60 -8.49
C ARG A 73 -10.34 7.48 -7.19
N LYS A 74 -11.01 6.34 -6.96
CA LYS A 74 -11.76 6.03 -5.74
C LYS A 74 -10.90 6.13 -4.47
N TYR A 75 -9.62 5.78 -4.56
CA TYR A 75 -8.71 5.76 -3.41
C TYR A 75 -7.80 6.99 -3.34
N LYS A 76 -7.89 7.92 -4.31
CA LYS A 76 -6.99 9.08 -4.39
C LYS A 76 -7.00 9.95 -3.13
N ASP A 77 -8.19 10.23 -2.59
CA ASP A 77 -8.31 11.09 -1.41
C ASP A 77 -7.78 10.40 -0.14
N SER A 78 -8.02 9.10 0.00
CA SER A 78 -7.45 8.30 1.09
C SER A 78 -5.92 8.23 1.00
N VAL A 79 -5.36 8.07 -0.20
CA VAL A 79 -3.91 8.12 -0.44
C VAL A 79 -3.36 9.51 -0.10
N LYS A 80 -4.06 10.59 -0.46
CA LYS A 80 -3.66 11.97 -0.13
C LYS A 80 -3.65 12.20 1.38
N PHE A 81 -4.75 11.86 2.05
CA PHE A 81 -4.85 11.97 3.51
C PHE A 81 -3.70 11.23 4.21
N PHE A 82 -3.41 10.02 3.77
CA PHE A 82 -2.33 9.22 4.31
C PHE A 82 -0.95 9.86 4.08
N ASN A 83 -0.70 10.37 2.87
CA ASN A 83 0.53 11.08 2.55
C ASN A 83 0.76 12.31 3.44
N ASP A 84 -0.29 13.12 3.62
CA ASP A 84 -0.22 14.33 4.45
C ASP A 84 0.05 13.97 5.92
N HIS A 85 -0.56 12.89 6.42
CA HIS A 85 -0.28 12.36 7.75
C HIS A 85 1.16 11.87 7.91
N MET A 86 1.69 11.11 6.95
CA MET A 86 3.07 10.63 6.98
C MET A 86 4.08 11.77 7.01
N ILE A 87 3.86 12.79 6.17
CA ILE A 87 4.70 13.99 6.14
C ILE A 87 4.68 14.70 7.50
N SER A 88 3.49 14.89 8.08
CA SER A 88 3.34 15.50 9.40
C SER A 88 4.09 14.73 10.50
N VAL A 89 3.97 13.40 10.54
CA VAL A 89 4.70 12.55 11.51
C VAL A 89 6.21 12.63 11.31
N GLN A 90 6.67 12.59 10.06
CA GLN A 90 8.10 12.63 9.75
C GLN A 90 8.72 13.98 10.16
N PHE A 91 8.03 15.10 9.89
CA PHE A 91 8.46 16.41 10.38
C PHE A 91 8.51 16.47 11.90
N ALA A 92 7.48 15.98 12.59
CA ALA A 92 7.47 15.93 14.05
C ALA A 92 8.60 15.07 14.63
N THR A 93 9.03 14.03 13.92
CA THR A 93 10.14 13.15 14.36
C THR A 93 11.50 13.81 14.18
N ILE A 94 11.67 14.68 13.18
CA ILE A 94 12.95 15.36 12.89
C ILE A 94 13.15 16.59 13.79
N LEU A 95 12.06 17.23 14.21
CA LEU A 95 12.08 18.46 15.02
C LEU A 95 12.14 18.23 16.54
N ASN A 96 11.98 16.98 16.99
CA ASN A 96 12.15 16.54 18.38
C ASN A 96 13.51 15.85 18.54
#